data_AF-A0A0M8YML2-F1
#
_entry.id   AF-A0A0M8YML2-F1
#
_cell.length_a   1.000
_cell.length_b   1.000
_cell.length_c   1.000
_cell.angle_alpha   90.00
_cell.angle_beta   90.00
_cell.angle_gamma   90.00
#
_symmetry.space_group_name_H-M   'P 1'
#
loop_
_entity.id
_entity.type
_entity.pdbx_description
1 polymer ?
#
loop_
_entity_poly.entity_id
_entity_poly.type
_entity_poly.pdbx_seq_one_letter_code
_entity_poly.pdbx_strand_id
1 'polypeptide(L)' 'MLLELRPACDARRPAARALIHWHRDTDRAPEALPQIFEDWETEALHVRGWVRAPQPEAQSGPAAHLSLVPPEQD' A
#
# COMPACT_ATOMS: atom_id res chain seq x y z
N MET A 1 13.78 -21.72 -6.11
CA MET A 1 14.50 -20.51 -5.67
C MET A 1 13.71 -19.86 -4.55
N LEU A 2 14.15 -20.00 -3.31
CA LEU A 2 13.62 -19.19 -2.21
C LEU A 2 14.13 -17.77 -2.45
N LEU A 3 13.26 -16.76 -2.56
CA LEU A 3 13.68 -15.36 -2.44
C LEU A 3 14.26 -15.21 -1.03
N GLU A 4 15.57 -15.38 -0.90
CA GLU A 4 16.34 -15.04 0.30
C GLU A 4 16.27 -13.53 0.47
N LEU A 5 15.22 -13.09 1.17
CA LEU A 5 15.02 -11.69 1.48
C LEU A 5 16.14 -11.27 2.42
N ARG A 6 17.01 -10.39 1.91
CA ARG A 6 18.11 -9.82 2.69
C ARG A 6 17.59 -9.30 4.04
N PRO A 7 18.45 -9.22 5.07
CA PRO A 7 18.15 -8.50 6.30
C PRO A 7 17.60 -7.08 6.06
N ALA A 8 17.96 -6.45 4.94
CA ALA A 8 17.47 -5.15 4.49
C ALA A 8 16.00 -5.13 4.03
N CYS A 9 15.41 -6.26 3.67
CA CYS A 9 14.04 -6.32 3.14
C CYS A 9 12.96 -6.29 4.23
N ASP A 10 13.33 -6.07 5.51
CA ASP A 10 12.40 -5.96 6.64
C ASP A 10 11.40 -7.14 6.72
N ALA A 11 11.75 -8.32 6.18
CA ALA A 11 10.86 -9.48 6.04
C ALA A 11 10.38 -10.08 7.39
N ARG A 12 10.90 -9.56 8.51
CA ARG A 12 10.43 -9.84 9.86
C ARG A 12 9.17 -9.07 10.23
N ARG A 13 8.91 -7.95 9.54
CA ARG A 13 7.71 -7.15 9.73
C ARG A 13 6.50 -7.89 9.15
N PRO A 14 5.37 -7.95 9.88
CA PRO A 14 4.17 -8.66 9.44
C PRO A 14 3.70 -8.27 8.03
N ALA A 15 3.59 -6.98 7.72
CA ALA A 15 3.13 -6.50 6.41
C ALA A 15 4.10 -6.88 5.27
N ALA A 16 5.41 -6.77 5.51
CA ALA A 16 6.41 -7.22 4.54
C ALA A 16 6.29 -8.73 4.26
N ARG A 17 6.14 -9.54 5.32
CA ARG A 17 5.92 -10.99 5.21
C ARG A 17 4.62 -11.32 4.47
N ALA A 18 3.55 -10.57 4.70
CA ALA A 18 2.28 -10.72 3.99
C ALA A 18 2.44 -10.44 2.49
N LEU A 19 3.15 -9.38 2.11
CA LEU A 19 3.46 -9.06 0.70
C LEU A 19 4.26 -10.17 0.01
N ILE A 20 5.27 -10.71 0.71
CA ILE A 20 6.10 -11.80 0.19
C ILE A 20 5.27 -13.06 -0.06
N HIS A 21 4.38 -13.40 0.87
CA HIS A 21 3.48 -14.55 0.72
C HIS A 21 2.49 -14.32 -0.43
N TRP A 22 1.84 -13.16 -0.47
CA TRP A 22 0.93 -12.78 -1.56
C TRP A 22 1.61 -12.83 -2.94
N HIS A 23 2.85 -12.35 -3.05
CA HIS A 23 3.60 -12.39 -4.32
C HIS A 23 3.94 -13.82 -4.74
N ARG A 24 4.19 -14.72 -3.78
CA ARG A 24 4.54 -16.13 -4.06
C ARG A 24 3.31 -16.99 -4.35
N ASP A 25 2.12 -16.52 -3.99
CA ASP A 25 0.86 -17.20 -4.24
C ASP A 25 0.45 -17.07 -5.73
N THR A 26 0.19 -18.21 -6.37
CA THR A 26 -0.25 -18.28 -7.76
C THR A 26 -1.72 -17.89 -7.92
N ASP A 27 -2.52 -18.10 -6.88
CA ASP A 27 -3.96 -17.80 -6.84
C ASP A 27 -4.24 -16.52 -6.05
N ARG A 28 -3.24 -15.64 -5.97
CA ARG A 28 -3.29 -14.43 -5.15
C ARG A 28 -4.51 -13.57 -5.48
N ALA A 29 -5.24 -13.20 -4.44
CA ALA A 29 -6.37 -12.30 -4.52
C ALA A 29 -5.86 -10.84 -4.67
N PRO A 30 -6.10 -10.15 -5.80
CA PRO A 30 -5.64 -8.76 -5.98
C PRO A 30 -6.28 -7.79 -4.98
N GLU A 31 -7.43 -8.15 -4.41
CA GLU A 31 -8.16 -7.38 -3.40
C GLU A 31 -7.45 -7.35 -2.04
N ALA A 32 -6.53 -8.30 -1.79
CA ALA A 32 -5.71 -8.29 -0.59
C ALA A 32 -4.56 -7.28 -0.65
N LEU A 33 -4.15 -6.85 -1.85
CA LEU A 33 -2.99 -5.99 -2.03
C LEU A 33 -3.17 -4.62 -1.34
N PRO A 34 -4.31 -3.90 -1.50
CA PRO A 34 -4.54 -2.65 -0.79
C PRO A 34 -4.37 -2.78 0.73
N GLN A 35 -4.92 -3.83 1.35
CA GLN A 35 -4.80 -4.04 2.80
C GLN A 35 -3.35 -4.24 3.23
N ILE A 36 -2.55 -4.99 2.46
CA ILE A 36 -1.13 -5.21 2.76
C ILE A 36 -0.35 -3.88 2.79
N PHE A 37 -0.71 -2.93 1.91
CA PHE A 37 -0.10 -1.59 1.91
C PHE A 37 -0.56 -0.73 3.10
N GLU A 38 -1.84 -0.78 3.46
CA GLU A 38 -2.39 -0.10 4.64
C GLU A 38 -1.73 -0.60 5.94
N ASP A 39 -1.51 -1.92 6.04
CA ASP A 39 -0.81 -2.54 7.17
C ASP A 39 0.65 -2.07 7.23
N TRP A 40 1.33 -1.98 6.08
CA TRP A 40 2.70 -1.47 6.01
C TRP A 40 2.80 0.00 6.43
N GLU A 41 1.87 0.84 5.97
CA GLU A 41 1.82 2.25 6.38
C GLU A 41 1.59 2.36 7.89
N THR A 42 0.66 1.57 8.43
CA THR A 42 0.37 1.51 9.87
C THR A 42 1.61 1.10 10.68
N GLU A 43 2.34 0.08 10.24
CA GLU A 43 3.61 -0.32 10.87
C GLU A 43 4.67 0.78 10.79
N ALA A 44 4.78 1.47 9.66
CA ALA A 44 5.75 2.55 9.46
C ALA A 44 5.45 3.75 10.36
N LEU A 45 4.17 4.09 10.54
CA LEU A 45 3.71 5.12 11.46
C LEU A 45 3.99 4.72 12.91
N HIS A 46 3.62 3.50 13.32
CA HIS A 46 3.83 3.04 14.69
C HIS A 46 5.32 3.02 15.10
N VAL A 47 6.22 2.62 14.20
CA VAL A 47 7.68 2.68 14.48
C VAL A 47 8.18 4.11 14.75
N ARG A 48 7.49 5.12 14.22
CA ARG A 48 7.78 6.54 14.46
C ARG A 48 7.00 7.11 15.66
N GLY A 49 6.22 6.28 16.36
CA GLY A 49 5.32 6.72 17.43
C GLY A 49 4.12 7.51 16.90
N TRP A 50 3.82 7.41 15.61
CA TRP A 50 2.70 8.11 14.97
C TRP A 50 1.52 7.16 14.83
N VAL A 51 0.32 7.74 14.83
CA VAL A 51 -0.94 7.04 14.55
C VAL A 51 -1.68 7.81 13.48
N ARG A 52 -2.48 7.10 12.68
CA ARG A 52 -3.30 7.75 11.65
C ARG A 52 -4.31 8.67 12.34
N ALA A 53 -4.40 9.91 11.88
CA ALA A 53 -5.50 10.78 12.28
C ALA A 53 -6.82 10.18 11.77
N PRO A 54 -7.94 10.30 12.51
CA PRO A 54 -9.25 9.99 11.98
C PRO A 54 -9.44 10.77 10.68
N GLN A 55 -9.73 10.09 9.58
CA GLN A 55 -10.08 10.81 8.35
C GLN A 55 -11.37 11.58 8.66
N PRO A 56 -11.43 12.91 8.41
CA PRO A 56 -12.71 13.59 8.37
C PRO A 56 -13.55 12.85 7.35
N GLU A 57 -14.78 12.47 7.70
CA GLU A 57 -15.72 11.80 6.79
C GLU A 57 -15.58 12.45 5.42
N ALA A 58 -15.11 11.69 4.44
CA ALA A 58 -14.89 12.19 3.10
C ALA A 58 -16.21 12.83 2.69
N GLN A 59 -16.23 14.17 2.66
CA GLN A 59 -17.33 14.88 2.05
C GLN A 59 -17.42 14.27 0.67
N SER A 60 -18.55 13.61 0.41
CA SER A 60 -18.87 13.00 -0.86
C SER A 60 -19.08 14.11 -1.90
N GLY A 61 -18.06 14.94 -2.10
CA GLY A 61 -17.93 15.87 -3.19
C GLY A 61 -17.65 15.06 -4.44
N PRO A 62 -18.15 15.50 -5.60
CA PRO A 62 -17.96 14.77 -6.85
C PRO A 62 -16.46 14.55 -7.05
N ALA A 63 -16.08 13.31 -7.36
CA ALA A 63 -14.72 12.95 -7.74
C ALA A 63 -14.21 14.02 -8.71
N ALA A 64 -13.16 14.73 -8.29
CA ALA A 64 -12.43 15.63 -9.15
C ALA A 64 -11.87 14.75 -10.28
N HIS A 65 -12.61 14.73 -11.38
CA HIS A 65 -12.22 14.12 -12.63
C HIS A 65 -10.99 14.90 -13.06
N LEU A 66 -9.82 14.32 -12.78
CA LEU A 66 -8.55 14.75 -13.32
C LEU A 66 -8.58 14.45 -14.82
N SER A 67 -9.29 15.30 -15.57
CA SER A 67 -9.20 15.35 -17.02
C SER A 67 -7.81 15.88 -17.35
N LEU A 68 -6.87 14.95 -17.57
CA LEU A 68 -5.62 15.23 -18.28
C LEU A 68 -5.97 15.51 -19.75
N VAL A 69 -6.37 16.75 -20.05
CA VAL A 69 -6.37 17.24 -21.44
C VAL A 69 -4.90 17.50 -21.81
N PRO A 70 -4.34 16.84 -22.85
CA PRO A 70 -3.04 17.21 -23.37
C PRO A 70 -3.11 18.62 -23.97
N PRO A 71 -2.07 19.46 -23.83
CA PRO A 71 -2.06 20.76 -24.48
C PRO A 71 -2.09 20.58 -26.00
N GLU A 72 -3.10 21.18 -26.63
CA GLU A 72 -3.19 21.39 -28.08
C GLU A 72 -1.94 22.16 -28.54
N GLN A 73 -1.21 21.59 -29.49
CA GLN A 73 -0.03 22.21 -30.09
C GLN A 73 -0.51 23.07 -31.26
N ASP A 74 -0.34 24.38 -31.17
CA ASP A 74 -0.41 25.33 -32.30
C ASP A 74 0.95 25.43 -32.99
#